data_AF-A0A7C7V3N3-F1
#
_entry.id   AF-A0A7C7V3N3-F1
#
_cell.length_a   1.000
_cell.length_b   1.000
_cell.length_c   1.000
_cell.angle_alpha   90.00
_cell.angle_beta   90.00
_cell.angle_gamma   90.00
#
_symmetry.space_group_name_H-M   'P 1'
#
loop_
_entity.id
_entity.type
_entity.pdbx_description
1 polymer ?
#
loop_
_entity_poly.entity_id
_entity_poly.type
_entity_poly.pdbx_seq_one_letter_code
_entity_poly.pdbx_strand_id
1 'polypeptide(L)'
;MPVEYTERSMLKYTQKVIDLFRNPKNMGEMEDPTVIAVEGDPQCGDMFKMFLKIENDKIMDAKFLSFGCLPPQEYISTYPGRWKQISKLKVGDAIIDSNGGKNFVVETYIRDYNGTLLRIVPLVSPFNSFLLTPEHPVLCVKREWLDSARKASRICSWLHVEKEELLSKKPKFIKARDIQVGDYLIFVPTGEIRDSKEYTANVMKLLGFYLSDGYTAANNHVLAFAFNKKETRNISEIKTLLRRVTNREPKYRARGNVTEVYICSKKWANFFISIAGKYATGKKLADEVLLLPFEQQWKMIKMYLKGNGNVHRRKKTHSWLYRIDTRSKDLAIQIQEILARGGILSYIKKSVRVASKINERKIRSNTNYTVSFQLKRKRKLVAPAKDYFLVPIKRIEKKNYSGKVYNFQVNHRPNSYLVRGFAVHNCAANIATGSMTTELVKGKTVDEASKLSIKEIARELELPAIKMHCAILAYKTLQKALREYKQIKEAQDTLTGS
;
A
#
# COMPACT_ATOMS: atom_id res chain seq x y z
N MET A 1 -3.36 -18.49 -23.94
CA MET A 1 -2.47 -17.73 -24.84
C MET A 1 -1.95 -16.52 -24.08
N PRO A 2 -0.62 -16.31 -23.96
CA PRO A 2 -0.08 -15.10 -23.37
C PRO A 2 -0.38 -13.94 -24.32
N VAL A 3 -1.01 -12.88 -23.82
CA VAL A 3 -1.02 -11.60 -24.53
C VAL A 3 0.42 -11.09 -24.48
N GLU A 4 1.13 -11.16 -25.60
CA GLU A 4 2.40 -10.44 -25.79
C GLU A 4 2.12 -8.95 -25.60
N TYR A 5 2.42 -8.43 -24.41
CA TYR A 5 2.62 -7.01 -24.22
C TYR A 5 3.93 -6.66 -24.94
N THR A 6 3.82 -6.31 -26.22
CA THR A 6 4.90 -5.68 -26.95
C THR A 6 5.34 -4.43 -26.18
N GLU A 7 6.64 -4.15 -26.14
CA GLU A 7 7.24 -2.95 -25.49
C GLU A 7 6.64 -1.61 -25.95
N ARG A 8 5.74 -1.62 -26.94
CA ARG A 8 5.05 -0.48 -27.56
C ARG A 8 4.06 0.27 -26.67
N SER A 9 3.80 -0.13 -25.42
CA SER A 9 2.88 0.61 -24.53
C SER A 9 3.48 1.11 -23.22
N MET A 10 4.82 1.18 -23.10
CA MET A 10 5.45 1.87 -21.97
C MET A 10 5.59 3.36 -22.28
N LEU A 11 4.90 4.20 -21.50
CA LEU A 11 5.08 5.64 -21.49
C LEU A 11 6.56 6.00 -21.25
N LYS A 12 7.21 6.58 -22.26
CA LYS A 12 8.51 7.24 -22.10
C LYS A 12 8.30 8.74 -22.00
N TYR A 13 8.72 9.34 -20.89
CA TYR A 13 8.84 10.80 -20.80
C TYR A 13 10.12 11.28 -21.47
N THR A 14 10.14 12.54 -21.89
CA THR A 14 11.34 13.18 -22.40
C THR A 14 12.34 13.45 -21.29
N GLN A 15 13.62 13.57 -21.65
CA GLN A 15 14.68 13.92 -20.70
C GLN A 15 14.36 15.21 -19.94
N LYS A 16 13.74 16.19 -20.61
CA LYS A 16 13.30 17.46 -20.01
C LYS A 16 12.30 17.26 -18.87
N VAL A 17 11.32 16.36 -19.02
CA VAL A 17 10.39 16.02 -17.93
C VAL A 17 11.12 15.36 -16.76
N ILE A 18 12.05 14.45 -17.05
CA ILE A 18 12.85 13.76 -16.03
C ILE A 18 13.71 14.76 -15.25
N ASP A 19 14.34 15.70 -15.94
CA ASP A 19 15.22 16.71 -15.34
C ASP A 19 14.42 17.69 -14.47
N LEU A 20 13.26 18.15 -14.95
CA LEU A 20 12.35 18.98 -14.16
C LEU A 20 11.74 18.23 -12.98
N PHE A 21 11.58 16.91 -13.05
CA PHE A 21 11.20 16.14 -11.86
C PHE A 21 12.33 16.09 -10.83
N ARG A 22 13.57 15.79 -11.27
CA ARG A 22 14.73 15.64 -10.38
C ARG A 22 15.13 16.96 -9.73
N ASN A 23 15.11 18.02 -10.52
CA ASN A 23 15.50 19.37 -10.15
C ASN A 23 14.36 20.36 -10.50
N PRO A 24 13.24 20.31 -9.75
CA PRO A 24 12.07 21.11 -10.08
C PRO A 24 12.36 22.61 -9.94
N LYS A 25 12.02 23.36 -10.98
CA LYS A 25 12.09 24.83 -11.01
C LYS A 25 10.88 25.40 -10.32
N ASN A 26 11.09 26.38 -9.43
CA ASN A 26 10.03 27.09 -8.72
C ASN A 26 9.07 26.21 -7.89
N MET A 27 9.49 25.01 -7.48
CA MET A 27 8.69 24.20 -6.57
C MET A 27 8.92 24.63 -5.13
N GLY A 28 7.86 24.95 -4.41
CA GLY A 28 7.92 25.37 -3.01
C GLY A 28 6.74 26.24 -2.62
N GLU A 29 6.72 26.60 -1.34
CA GLU A 29 5.81 27.65 -0.85
C GLU A 29 6.42 29.04 -1.11
N MET A 30 5.56 30.04 -1.08
CA MET A 30 5.89 31.46 -1.21
C MET A 30 5.39 32.17 0.03
N GLU A 31 6.27 32.95 0.67
CA GLU A 31 5.87 33.87 1.73
C GLU A 31 5.22 35.10 1.08
N ASP A 32 4.13 35.58 1.68
CA ASP A 32 3.38 36.76 1.22
C ASP A 32 3.05 36.79 -0.30
N PRO A 33 2.38 35.75 -0.84
CA PRO A 33 1.95 35.74 -2.23
C PRO A 33 0.78 36.71 -2.44
N THR A 34 0.74 37.40 -3.60
CA THR A 34 -0.40 38.24 -3.98
C THR A 34 -1.67 37.41 -4.18
N VAL A 35 -1.54 36.22 -4.78
CA VAL A 35 -2.66 35.29 -4.99
C VAL A 35 -2.22 33.84 -4.88
N ILE A 36 -3.13 33.00 -4.39
CA ILE A 36 -2.92 31.56 -4.22
C ILE A 36 -4.10 30.80 -4.82
N ALA A 37 -3.86 30.03 -5.87
CA ALA A 37 -4.89 29.15 -6.44
C ALA A 37 -4.60 27.68 -6.18
N VAL A 38 -5.68 26.92 -6.00
CA VAL A 38 -5.67 25.46 -5.90
C VAL A 38 -6.69 24.90 -6.88
N GLU A 39 -6.27 23.98 -7.74
CA GLU A 39 -7.13 23.20 -8.62
C GLU A 39 -6.82 21.71 -8.45
N GLY A 40 -7.79 20.89 -8.83
CA GLY A 40 -7.66 19.43 -8.78
C GLY A 40 -8.93 18.71 -8.45
N ASP A 41 -8.90 17.39 -8.63
CA ASP A 41 -9.96 16.51 -8.16
C ASP A 41 -9.46 15.71 -6.94
N PRO A 42 -9.98 16.01 -5.74
CA PRO A 42 -9.62 15.28 -4.52
C PRO A 42 -9.85 13.76 -4.63
N GLN A 43 -10.73 13.31 -5.52
CA GLN A 43 -11.05 11.88 -5.68
C GLN A 43 -9.96 11.13 -6.46
N CYS A 44 -9.33 11.76 -7.44
CA CYS A 44 -8.24 11.15 -8.19
C CYS A 44 -6.86 11.45 -7.61
N GLY A 45 -6.69 12.50 -6.80
CA GLY A 45 -5.44 12.87 -6.13
C GLY A 45 -4.52 13.77 -6.94
N ASP A 46 -4.92 14.09 -8.17
CA ASP A 46 -4.34 15.15 -8.98
C ASP A 46 -4.80 16.51 -8.41
N MET A 47 -4.07 17.02 -7.42
CA MET A 47 -4.18 18.43 -6.99
C MET A 47 -2.91 19.21 -7.35
N PHE A 48 -3.08 20.51 -7.56
CA PHE A 48 -2.01 21.42 -7.93
C PHE A 48 -2.26 22.77 -7.25
N LYS A 49 -1.23 23.33 -6.61
CA LYS A 49 -1.29 24.63 -5.93
C LYS A 49 -0.26 25.56 -6.53
N MET A 50 -0.67 26.78 -6.87
CA MET A 50 0.19 27.81 -7.46
C MET A 50 0.13 29.08 -6.62
N PHE A 51 1.28 29.73 -6.46
CA PHE A 51 1.47 30.99 -5.77
C PHE A 51 2.03 32.00 -6.77
N LEU A 52 1.44 33.18 -6.86
CA LEU A 52 1.94 34.27 -7.70
C LEU A 52 2.20 35.52 -6.84
N LYS A 53 3.38 36.13 -7.00
CA LYS A 53 3.68 37.48 -6.54
C LYS A 53 3.55 38.40 -7.75
N ILE A 54 2.62 39.34 -7.68
CA ILE A 54 2.25 40.24 -8.77
C ILE A 54 2.41 41.67 -8.29
N GLU A 55 3.14 42.47 -9.06
CA GLU A 55 3.37 43.90 -8.84
C GLU A 55 3.16 44.63 -10.17
N ASN A 56 2.37 45.70 -10.18
CA ASN A 56 2.06 46.47 -11.40
C ASN A 56 1.61 45.58 -12.57
N ASP A 57 0.71 44.63 -12.30
CA ASP A 57 0.22 43.62 -13.24
C ASP A 57 1.30 42.72 -13.88
N LYS A 58 2.51 42.68 -13.31
CA LYS A 58 3.61 41.81 -13.74
C LYS A 58 3.84 40.70 -12.72
N ILE A 59 3.95 39.47 -13.19
CA ILE A 59 4.24 38.30 -12.33
C ILE A 59 5.74 38.31 -12.00
N MET A 60 6.08 38.80 -10.82
CA MET A 60 7.45 38.92 -10.34
C MET A 60 8.03 37.57 -9.93
N ASP A 61 7.23 36.75 -9.26
CA ASP A 61 7.58 35.37 -8.93
C ASP A 61 6.36 34.45 -9.05
N ALA A 62 6.62 33.19 -9.37
CA ALA A 62 5.61 32.16 -9.48
C ALA A 62 6.18 30.87 -8.90
N LYS A 63 5.50 30.27 -7.93
CA LYS A 63 5.88 28.98 -7.33
C LYS A 63 4.73 27.99 -7.36
N PHE A 64 5.02 26.71 -7.26
CA PHE A 64 3.99 25.67 -7.19
C PHE A 64 4.34 24.55 -6.20
N LEU A 65 3.32 23.77 -5.82
CA LEU A 65 3.50 22.52 -5.09
C LEU A 65 2.88 21.36 -5.88
N SER A 66 3.65 20.27 -5.99
CA SER A 66 3.20 18.98 -6.52
C SER A 66 3.90 17.84 -5.76
N PHE A 67 3.36 16.62 -5.86
CA PHE A 67 3.26 15.77 -4.68
C PHE A 67 4.27 14.63 -4.52
N GLY A 68 4.79 14.54 -3.30
CA GLY A 68 4.92 13.31 -2.50
C GLY A 68 6.09 12.37 -2.82
N CYS A 69 6.98 12.15 -1.86
CA CYS A 69 8.02 11.11 -1.95
C CYS A 69 8.01 10.22 -0.68
N LEU A 70 8.67 9.05 -0.77
CA LEU A 70 8.88 8.13 0.35
C LEU A 70 10.38 7.92 0.58
N PRO A 71 10.83 7.64 1.82
CA PRO A 71 12.21 7.28 2.05
C PRO A 71 12.51 5.85 1.54
N PRO A 72 13.78 5.50 1.24
CA PRO A 72 14.17 4.28 0.53
C PRO A 72 13.67 2.97 1.16
N GLN A 73 13.52 2.95 2.48
CA GLN A 73 13.14 1.76 3.24
C GLN A 73 11.64 1.42 3.16
N GLU A 74 10.80 2.30 2.62
CA GLU A 74 9.37 2.03 2.57
C GLU A 74 9.00 0.93 1.58
N TYR A 75 7.90 0.24 1.89
CA TYR A 75 7.43 -0.90 1.12
C TYR A 75 6.17 -0.57 0.33
N ILE A 76 6.24 -0.84 -0.96
CA ILE A 76 5.13 -0.74 -1.91
C ILE A 76 4.47 -2.10 -2.02
N SER A 77 3.13 -2.13 -2.03
CA SER A 77 2.40 -3.36 -2.32
C SER A 77 2.51 -3.67 -3.82
N THR A 78 3.34 -4.65 -4.14
CA THR A 78 3.46 -5.24 -5.46
C THR A 78 2.37 -6.29 -5.67
N TYR A 79 1.86 -6.35 -6.89
CA TYR A 79 0.83 -7.30 -7.27
C TYR A 79 1.36 -8.76 -7.19
N PRO A 80 0.54 -9.75 -6.76
CA PRO A 80 -0.85 -9.66 -6.29
C PRO A 80 -1.00 -9.61 -4.76
N GLY A 81 0.00 -9.13 -4.01
CA GLY A 81 -0.05 -9.20 -2.53
C GLY A 81 1.30 -9.35 -1.85
N ARG A 82 2.37 -8.83 -2.48
CA ARG A 82 3.75 -8.87 -1.97
C ARG A 82 4.21 -7.47 -1.67
N TRP A 83 5.28 -7.32 -0.89
CA TRP A 83 5.87 -6.02 -0.63
C TRP A 83 7.29 -5.94 -1.18
N LYS A 84 7.60 -4.84 -1.88
CA LYS A 84 8.95 -4.53 -2.37
C LYS A 84 9.36 -3.15 -1.88
N GLN A 85 10.63 -2.99 -1.52
CA GLN A 85 11.13 -1.67 -1.09
C GLN A 85 11.07 -0.70 -2.27
N ILE A 86 10.66 0.54 -2.05
CA ILE A 86 10.59 1.55 -3.11
C ILE A 86 11.95 1.78 -3.75
N SER A 87 13.04 1.73 -2.98
CA SER A 87 14.40 1.87 -3.50
C SER A 87 14.85 0.70 -4.40
N LYS A 88 14.09 -0.40 -4.44
CA LYS A 88 14.38 -1.59 -5.24
C LYS A 88 13.36 -1.78 -6.37
N LEU A 89 12.37 -0.89 -6.49
CA LEU A 89 11.45 -0.91 -7.62
C LEU A 89 12.20 -0.62 -8.91
N LYS A 90 11.73 -1.24 -9.99
CA LYS A 90 12.23 -1.12 -11.34
C LYS A 90 11.06 -0.88 -12.28
N VAL A 91 11.34 -0.25 -13.42
CA VAL A 91 10.38 -0.18 -14.54
C VAL A 91 9.91 -1.60 -14.90
N GLY A 92 8.61 -1.76 -15.13
CA GLY A 92 7.94 -3.02 -15.39
C GLY A 92 7.47 -3.78 -14.14
N ASP A 93 7.87 -3.38 -12.92
CA ASP A 93 7.32 -3.99 -11.70
C ASP A 93 5.79 -3.78 -11.63
N ALA A 94 5.06 -4.85 -11.37
CA ALA A 94 3.61 -4.80 -11.16
C ALA A 94 3.27 -4.37 -9.72
N ILE A 95 2.43 -3.36 -9.58
CA ILE A 95 1.96 -2.80 -8.31
C ILE A 95 0.44 -2.86 -8.21
N ILE A 96 -0.08 -2.63 -7.01
CA ILE A 96 -1.51 -2.52 -6.74
C ILE A 96 -1.86 -1.03 -6.62
N ASP A 97 -2.89 -0.59 -7.34
CA ASP A 97 -3.41 0.77 -7.29
C ASP A 97 -4.44 0.97 -6.16
N SER A 98 -4.97 2.20 -6.03
CA SER A 98 -5.96 2.53 -4.99
C SER A 98 -7.33 1.85 -5.14
N ASN A 99 -7.60 1.21 -6.28
CA ASN A 99 -8.82 0.45 -6.54
C ASN A 99 -8.61 -1.06 -6.36
N GLY A 100 -7.41 -1.49 -5.94
CA GLY A 100 -7.05 -2.90 -5.85
C GLY A 100 -6.71 -3.54 -7.20
N GLY A 101 -6.59 -2.72 -8.25
CA GLY A 101 -6.25 -3.13 -9.61
C GLY A 101 -4.75 -3.30 -9.81
N LYS A 102 -4.38 -4.04 -10.87
CA LYS A 102 -2.99 -4.20 -11.29
C LYS A 102 -2.55 -3.00 -12.13
N ASN A 103 -1.42 -2.40 -11.77
CA ASN A 103 -0.77 -1.34 -12.55
C ASN A 103 0.73 -1.61 -12.64
N PHE A 104 1.47 -0.83 -13.42
CA PHE A 104 2.90 -1.05 -13.67
C PHE A 104 3.70 0.23 -13.44
N VAL A 105 4.89 0.06 -12.86
CA VAL A 105 5.90 1.12 -12.79
C VAL A 105 6.42 1.40 -14.19
N VAL A 106 6.25 2.62 -14.68
CA VAL A 106 6.79 3.05 -15.98
C VAL A 106 8.08 3.85 -15.83
N GLU A 107 8.27 4.47 -14.67
CA GLU A 107 9.47 5.24 -14.38
C GLU A 107 9.70 5.31 -12.87
N THR A 108 10.97 5.39 -12.45
CA THR A 108 11.37 5.56 -11.06
C THR A 108 12.16 6.84 -10.89
N TYR A 109 11.93 7.55 -9.80
CA TYR A 109 12.58 8.81 -9.53
C TYR A 109 13.21 8.88 -8.15
N ILE A 110 14.30 9.64 -8.07
CA ILE A 110 15.09 9.84 -6.86
C ILE A 110 15.51 11.30 -6.81
N ARG A 111 15.43 11.92 -5.63
CA ARG A 111 15.99 13.24 -5.37
C ARG A 111 16.49 13.35 -3.93
N ASP A 112 17.35 14.31 -3.68
CA ASP A 112 17.73 14.65 -2.31
C ASP A 112 16.60 15.41 -1.59
N TYR A 113 16.49 15.19 -0.29
CA TYR A 113 15.50 15.82 0.58
C TYR A 113 16.09 16.06 1.95
N ASN A 114 15.99 17.31 2.41
CA ASN A 114 16.30 17.71 3.77
C ASN A 114 15.05 18.35 4.37
N GLY A 115 14.46 17.73 5.39
CA GLY A 115 13.21 18.19 5.97
C GLY A 115 12.57 17.18 6.91
N THR A 116 11.28 17.35 7.16
CA THR A 116 10.52 16.47 8.06
C THR A 116 9.81 15.38 7.28
N LEU A 117 9.94 14.13 7.70
CA LEU A 117 9.04 13.04 7.32
C LEU A 117 7.92 12.89 8.36
N LEU A 118 6.74 12.51 7.89
CA LEU A 118 5.62 12.12 8.75
C LEU A 118 5.56 10.60 8.80
N ARG A 119 5.42 10.02 9.99
CA ARG A 119 5.15 8.59 10.19
C ARG A 119 3.69 8.41 10.57
N ILE A 120 2.91 7.81 9.67
CA ILE A 120 1.50 7.53 9.92
C ILE A 120 1.38 6.15 10.58
N VAL A 121 0.74 6.10 11.74
CA VAL A 121 0.54 4.87 12.52
C VAL A 121 -0.95 4.52 12.54
N PRO A 122 -1.40 3.49 11.80
CA PRO A 122 -2.79 3.03 11.85
C PRO A 122 -3.09 2.30 13.18
N LEU A 123 -4.34 2.39 13.66
CA LEU A 123 -4.75 1.83 14.95
C LEU A 123 -4.68 0.30 15.02
N VAL A 124 -5.19 -0.38 14.00
CA VAL A 124 -5.33 -1.85 14.03
C VAL A 124 -4.05 -2.54 13.61
N SER A 125 -3.25 -1.97 12.70
CA SER A 125 -2.03 -2.62 12.25
C SER A 125 -0.79 -1.74 12.20
N PRO A 126 -0.16 -1.45 13.36
CA PRO A 126 1.11 -0.72 13.42
C PRO A 126 2.25 -1.27 12.53
N PHE A 127 2.22 -2.55 12.14
CA PHE A 127 3.18 -3.11 11.18
C PHE A 127 3.07 -2.50 9.78
N ASN A 128 1.89 -1.97 9.45
CA ASN A 128 1.60 -1.25 8.22
C ASN A 128 1.87 0.27 8.35
N SER A 129 2.51 0.74 9.43
CA SER A 129 2.91 2.15 9.53
C SER A 129 3.94 2.50 8.46
N PHE A 130 3.87 3.71 7.91
CA PHE A 130 4.73 4.17 6.82
C PHE A 130 5.17 5.62 7.01
N LEU A 131 6.33 5.95 6.44
CA LEU A 131 6.90 7.29 6.36
C LEU A 131 6.69 7.90 4.97
N LEU A 132 6.39 9.19 4.93
CA LEU A 132 6.21 9.96 3.70
C LEU A 132 6.53 11.44 3.93
N THR A 133 6.84 12.17 2.86
CA THR A 133 6.99 13.63 2.92
C THR A 133 5.64 14.28 3.25
N PRO A 134 5.60 15.47 3.88
CA PRO A 134 4.36 16.12 4.31
C PRO A 134 3.39 16.42 3.16
N GLU A 135 3.92 16.66 1.95
CA GLU A 135 3.14 16.90 0.74
C GLU A 135 2.53 15.63 0.12
N HIS A 136 2.85 14.43 0.60
CA HIS A 136 2.45 13.19 -0.06
C HIS A 136 0.96 12.89 0.19
N PRO A 137 0.10 12.82 -0.85
CA PRO A 137 -1.32 12.62 -0.67
C PRO A 137 -1.65 11.19 -0.27
N VAL A 138 -2.49 11.06 0.74
CA VAL A 138 -2.98 9.80 1.29
C VAL A 138 -4.48 9.76 1.09
N LEU A 139 -5.00 8.65 0.57
CA LEU A 139 -6.44 8.48 0.44
C LEU A 139 -7.06 8.31 1.82
N CYS A 140 -7.94 9.23 2.21
CA CYS A 140 -8.57 9.21 3.51
C CYS A 140 -10.01 9.77 3.52
N VAL A 141 -10.73 9.45 4.59
CA VAL A 141 -11.92 10.18 5.02
C VAL A 141 -11.55 10.96 6.26
N LYS A 142 -11.64 12.30 6.20
CA LYS A 142 -11.35 13.13 7.37
C LYS A 142 -12.49 13.02 8.38
N ARG A 143 -12.12 13.02 9.65
CA ARG A 143 -13.05 12.97 10.77
C ARG A 143 -13.98 14.18 10.79
N GLU A 144 -13.48 15.35 10.39
CA GLU A 144 -14.25 16.59 10.31
C GLU A 144 -15.41 16.54 9.29
N TRP A 145 -15.42 15.57 8.37
CA TRP A 145 -16.51 15.40 7.39
C TRP A 145 -17.72 14.65 7.97
N LEU A 146 -17.65 14.24 9.24
CA LEU A 146 -18.59 13.35 9.88
C LEU A 146 -19.29 14.07 11.04
N ASP A 147 -20.60 14.22 10.95
CA ASP A 147 -21.42 14.90 11.95
C ASP A 147 -21.52 14.06 13.25
N SER A 148 -21.47 12.74 13.12
CA SER A 148 -21.48 11.82 14.27
C SER A 148 -20.16 11.77 15.04
N ALA A 149 -19.11 12.48 14.59
CA ALA A 149 -17.78 12.43 15.17
C ALA A 149 -17.68 13.14 16.53
N ARG A 150 -18.34 12.63 17.57
CA ARG A 150 -18.30 13.19 18.94
C ARG A 150 -17.09 12.71 19.75
N LYS A 151 -16.65 13.53 20.72
CA LYS A 151 -15.67 13.14 21.74
C LYS A 151 -16.34 12.32 22.86
N ALA A 152 -16.59 11.03 22.68
CA ALA A 152 -16.91 10.16 23.82
C ALA A 152 -16.74 8.66 23.52
N SER A 153 -15.68 8.06 24.08
CA SER A 153 -15.63 6.62 24.36
C SER A 153 -14.64 6.38 25.50
N ARG A 154 -14.96 5.42 26.38
CA ARG A 154 -14.13 5.02 27.54
C ARG A 154 -12.74 4.47 27.19
N ILE A 155 -12.43 4.22 25.91
CA ILE A 155 -11.16 3.59 25.45
C ILE A 155 -10.35 4.47 24.49
N CYS A 156 -11.03 5.22 23.63
CA CYS A 156 -10.42 6.21 22.73
C CYS A 156 -11.43 7.34 22.59
N SER A 157 -11.19 8.45 23.29
CA SER A 157 -12.12 9.59 23.37
C SER A 157 -12.47 10.21 22.01
N TRP A 158 -11.73 9.90 20.94
CA TRP A 158 -11.89 10.46 19.60
C TRP A 158 -12.36 9.47 18.52
N LEU A 159 -12.86 8.27 18.85
CA LEU A 159 -13.16 7.24 17.83
C LEU A 159 -14.65 6.86 17.69
N HIS A 160 -15.56 7.61 18.29
CA HIS A 160 -16.99 7.39 18.04
C HIS A 160 -17.37 8.04 16.71
N VAL A 161 -17.91 7.24 15.79
CA VAL A 161 -18.47 7.63 14.48
C VAL A 161 -19.51 6.58 14.10
N GLU A 162 -20.66 7.01 13.59
CA GLU A 162 -21.68 6.12 13.03
C GLU A 162 -21.14 5.45 11.75
N LYS A 163 -21.27 4.12 11.67
CA LYS A 163 -20.62 3.34 10.61
C LYS A 163 -21.22 3.68 9.24
N GLU A 164 -22.53 3.83 9.19
CA GLU A 164 -23.31 4.09 7.98
C GLU A 164 -22.93 5.46 7.39
N GLU A 165 -22.75 6.47 8.25
CA GLU A 165 -22.24 7.77 7.84
C GLU A 165 -20.79 7.68 7.32
N LEU A 166 -19.90 6.99 8.05
CA LEU A 166 -18.52 6.81 7.63
C LEU A 166 -18.42 6.15 6.23
N LEU A 167 -19.28 5.16 5.96
CA LEU A 167 -19.31 4.46 4.68
C LEU A 167 -19.96 5.26 3.55
N SER A 168 -20.78 6.28 3.86
CA SER A 168 -21.38 7.14 2.84
C SER A 168 -20.41 8.21 2.31
N LYS A 169 -19.37 8.57 3.10
CA LYS A 169 -18.37 9.55 2.67
C LYS A 169 -17.40 8.94 1.65
N LYS A 170 -17.28 9.58 0.49
CA LYS A 170 -16.29 9.20 -0.52
C LYS A 170 -14.87 9.59 -0.05
N PRO A 171 -13.90 8.66 -0.01
CA PRO A 171 -12.52 8.99 0.31
C PRO A 171 -11.92 9.97 -0.69
N LYS A 172 -11.03 10.85 -0.22
CA LYS A 172 -10.28 11.81 -1.04
C LYS A 172 -8.80 11.76 -0.66
N PHE A 173 -7.94 12.03 -1.62
CA PHE A 173 -6.52 12.19 -1.38
C PHE A 173 -6.26 13.52 -0.69
N ILE A 174 -5.69 13.46 0.51
CA ILE A 174 -5.35 14.62 1.34
C ILE A 174 -3.85 14.57 1.62
N LYS A 175 -3.17 15.72 1.61
CA LYS A 175 -1.75 15.78 1.93
C LYS A 175 -1.49 15.21 3.32
N ALA A 176 -0.38 14.50 3.49
CA ALA A 176 -0.02 13.92 4.78
C ALA A 176 0.12 14.95 5.92
N ARG A 177 0.40 16.22 5.61
CA ARG A 177 0.44 17.31 6.60
C ARG A 177 -0.95 17.77 7.08
N ASP A 178 -1.99 17.55 6.28
CA ASP A 178 -3.35 18.05 6.51
C ASP A 178 -4.28 16.98 7.12
N ILE A 179 -3.80 15.73 7.22
CA ILE A 179 -4.49 14.64 7.93
C ILE A 179 -4.17 14.69 9.43
N GLN A 180 -5.09 14.20 10.24
CA GLN A 180 -5.03 14.28 11.69
C GLN A 180 -5.25 12.91 12.35
N VAL A 181 -4.86 12.80 13.62
CA VAL A 181 -5.19 11.61 14.43
C VAL A 181 -6.70 11.44 14.51
N GLY A 182 -7.19 10.24 14.19
CA GLY A 182 -8.62 9.94 14.12
C GLY A 182 -9.21 9.97 12.71
N ASP A 183 -8.53 10.57 11.71
CA ASP A 183 -8.91 10.41 10.31
C ASP A 183 -8.77 8.94 9.87
N TYR A 184 -9.47 8.55 8.81
CA TYR A 184 -9.55 7.17 8.35
C TYR A 184 -8.75 6.97 7.07
N LEU A 185 -7.69 6.15 7.15
CA LEU A 185 -6.91 5.68 6.01
C LEU A 185 -7.65 4.59 5.25
N ILE A 186 -7.41 4.51 3.94
CA ILE A 186 -7.99 3.47 3.10
C ILE A 186 -6.98 2.33 2.88
N PHE A 187 -7.25 1.17 3.49
CA PHE A 187 -6.49 -0.07 3.27
C PHE A 187 -7.18 -0.88 2.16
N VAL A 188 -6.44 -1.22 1.10
CA VAL A 188 -6.99 -1.82 -0.12
C VAL A 188 -6.34 -3.18 -0.37
N PRO A 189 -7.11 -4.29 -0.36
CA PRO A 189 -6.64 -5.58 -0.88
C PRO A 189 -6.72 -5.62 -2.41
N THR A 190 -5.99 -6.57 -3.01
CA THR A 190 -6.05 -6.88 -4.45
C THR A 190 -7.44 -7.38 -4.83
N GLY A 191 -8.05 -6.75 -5.84
CA GLY A 191 -9.41 -7.07 -6.30
C GLY A 191 -9.49 -8.28 -7.23
N GLU A 192 -8.40 -8.66 -7.88
CA GLU A 192 -8.41 -9.75 -8.86
C GLU A 192 -8.59 -11.13 -8.22
N ILE A 193 -9.40 -11.97 -8.86
CA ILE A 193 -9.63 -13.36 -8.48
C ILE A 193 -9.45 -14.25 -9.71
N ARG A 194 -8.69 -15.33 -9.58
CA ARG A 194 -8.52 -16.35 -10.62
C ARG A 194 -8.83 -17.71 -10.03
N ASP A 195 -9.89 -18.35 -10.52
CA ASP A 195 -10.21 -19.71 -10.12
C ASP A 195 -9.31 -20.73 -10.84
N SER A 196 -9.07 -21.86 -10.20
CA SER A 196 -8.28 -22.96 -10.77
C SER A 196 -8.71 -24.31 -10.21
N LYS A 197 -8.91 -25.27 -11.12
CA LYS A 197 -9.25 -26.65 -10.77
C LYS A 197 -8.07 -27.44 -10.18
N GLU A 198 -6.83 -26.96 -10.38
CA GLU A 198 -5.62 -27.60 -9.85
C GLU A 198 -5.56 -27.51 -8.32
N TYR A 199 -6.03 -26.39 -7.76
CA TYR A 199 -6.01 -26.09 -6.33
C TYR A 199 -7.25 -26.64 -5.60
N THR A 200 -7.47 -27.94 -5.74
CA THR A 200 -8.58 -28.63 -5.08
C THR A 200 -8.60 -28.40 -3.55
N ALA A 201 -9.76 -28.64 -2.93
CA ALA A 201 -9.89 -28.53 -1.48
C ALA A 201 -8.86 -29.35 -0.69
N ASN A 202 -8.46 -30.52 -1.20
CA ASN A 202 -7.45 -31.37 -0.56
C ASN A 202 -6.04 -30.81 -0.74
N VAL A 203 -5.71 -30.27 -1.93
CA VAL A 203 -4.43 -29.61 -2.20
C VAL A 203 -4.28 -28.38 -1.28
N MET A 204 -5.31 -27.56 -1.15
CA MET A 204 -5.28 -26.37 -0.29
C MET A 204 -5.14 -26.72 1.20
N LYS A 205 -5.79 -27.80 1.66
CA LYS A 205 -5.60 -28.31 3.03
C LYS A 205 -4.16 -28.79 3.26
N LEU A 206 -3.62 -29.57 2.32
CA LEU A 206 -2.24 -30.08 2.39
C LEU A 206 -1.21 -28.92 2.34
N LEU A 207 -1.49 -27.88 1.55
CA LEU A 207 -0.71 -26.65 1.50
C LEU A 207 -0.67 -25.93 2.85
N GLY A 208 -1.80 -25.87 3.57
CA GLY A 208 -1.85 -25.27 4.90
C GLY A 208 -0.94 -25.99 5.89
N PHE A 209 -0.95 -27.32 5.90
CA PHE A 209 0.01 -28.11 6.69
C PHE A 209 1.45 -27.94 6.19
N TYR A 210 1.67 -27.78 4.88
CA TYR A 210 3.02 -27.59 4.34
C TYR A 210 3.63 -26.27 4.80
N LEU A 211 2.81 -25.22 4.86
CA LEU A 211 3.23 -23.90 5.32
C LEU A 211 3.45 -23.84 6.83
N SER A 212 2.77 -24.67 7.63
CA SER A 212 2.96 -24.76 9.07
C SER A 212 4.08 -25.75 9.44
N ASP A 213 3.85 -27.05 9.23
CA ASP A 213 4.65 -28.16 9.80
C ASP A 213 5.37 -29.00 8.75
N GLY A 214 5.18 -28.65 7.47
CA GLY A 214 5.77 -29.36 6.35
C GLY A 214 7.11 -28.79 5.88
N TYR A 215 7.93 -29.70 5.37
CA TYR A 215 9.23 -29.41 4.80
C TYR A 215 9.58 -30.41 3.71
N THR A 216 10.64 -30.09 2.98
CA THR A 216 11.24 -31.00 2.00
C THR A 216 12.61 -31.46 2.49
N ALA A 217 12.93 -32.72 2.19
CA ALA A 217 14.17 -33.38 2.60
C ALA A 217 14.78 -34.19 1.45
N ALA A 218 15.94 -34.79 1.69
CA ALA A 218 16.66 -35.65 0.74
C ALA A 218 16.81 -35.01 -0.64
N ASN A 219 17.44 -33.83 -0.73
CA ASN A 219 17.60 -33.07 -1.97
C ASN A 219 16.28 -32.87 -2.75
N ASN A 220 15.21 -32.54 -2.01
CA ASN A 220 13.85 -32.34 -2.52
C ASN A 220 13.19 -33.61 -3.11
N HIS A 221 13.59 -34.81 -2.67
CA HIS A 221 12.93 -36.07 -3.04
C HIS A 221 11.86 -36.49 -2.03
N VAL A 222 11.80 -35.86 -0.86
CA VAL A 222 10.85 -36.19 0.20
C VAL A 222 10.02 -34.96 0.56
N LEU A 223 8.70 -35.15 0.62
CA LEU A 223 7.76 -34.22 1.24
C LEU A 223 7.37 -34.81 2.60
N ALA A 224 7.64 -34.09 3.68
CA ALA A 224 7.46 -34.56 5.05
C ALA A 224 6.77 -33.52 5.92
N PHE A 225 6.14 -33.99 6.99
CA PHE A 225 5.44 -33.20 7.99
C PHE A 225 5.78 -33.75 9.37
N ALA A 226 6.10 -32.87 10.31
CA ALA A 226 6.48 -33.27 11.67
C ALA A 226 5.46 -32.75 12.68
N PHE A 227 4.91 -33.65 13.48
CA PHE A 227 3.91 -33.34 14.51
C PHE A 227 4.36 -33.87 15.87
N ASN A 228 3.82 -33.34 16.96
CA ASN A 228 3.92 -34.00 18.24
C ASN A 228 3.11 -35.30 18.22
N LYS A 229 3.62 -36.37 18.88
CA LYS A 229 2.93 -37.67 18.95
C LYS A 229 1.50 -37.60 19.50
N LYS A 230 1.19 -36.57 20.31
CA LYS A 230 -0.15 -36.33 20.88
C LYS A 230 -1.14 -35.73 19.87
N GLU A 231 -0.68 -35.20 18.74
CA GLU A 231 -1.53 -34.59 17.71
C GLU A 231 -2.15 -35.64 16.77
N THR A 232 -2.77 -36.67 17.34
CA THR A 232 -3.29 -37.84 16.62
C THR A 232 -4.27 -37.48 15.52
N ARG A 233 -5.10 -36.45 15.73
CA ARG A 233 -6.06 -35.93 14.73
C ARG A 233 -5.35 -35.33 13.52
N ASN A 234 -4.35 -34.48 13.73
CA ASN A 234 -3.56 -33.88 12.65
C ASN A 234 -2.79 -34.96 11.88
N ILE A 235 -2.20 -35.93 12.59
CA ILE A 235 -1.49 -37.08 11.99
C ILE A 235 -2.42 -37.95 11.13
N SER A 236 -3.67 -38.18 11.55
CA SER A 236 -4.64 -38.94 10.75
C SER A 236 -5.09 -38.17 9.51
N GLU A 237 -5.36 -36.86 9.67
CA GLU A 237 -5.78 -35.99 8.58
C GLU A 237 -4.70 -35.86 7.50
N ILE A 238 -3.44 -35.65 7.88
CA ILE A 238 -2.32 -35.54 6.92
C ILE A 238 -2.09 -36.84 6.15
N LYS A 239 -2.23 -38.02 6.78
CA LYS A 239 -2.12 -39.31 6.10
C LYS A 239 -3.19 -39.45 5.02
N THR A 240 -4.43 -39.11 5.37
CA THR A 240 -5.56 -39.14 4.43
C THR A 240 -5.36 -38.16 3.28
N LEU A 241 -4.92 -36.94 3.57
CA LEU A 241 -4.65 -35.92 2.55
C LEU A 241 -3.52 -36.33 1.61
N LEU A 242 -2.42 -36.87 2.13
CA LEU A 242 -1.31 -37.36 1.32
C LEU A 242 -1.76 -38.46 0.37
N ARG A 243 -2.51 -39.47 0.85
CA ARG A 243 -3.04 -40.53 0.00
C ARG A 243 -3.94 -39.97 -1.11
N ARG A 244 -4.89 -39.10 -0.76
CA ARG A 244 -5.86 -38.52 -1.71
C ARG A 244 -5.24 -37.59 -2.74
N VAL A 245 -4.31 -36.74 -2.33
CA VAL A 245 -3.70 -35.75 -3.25
C VAL A 245 -2.64 -36.40 -4.11
N THR A 246 -1.84 -37.30 -3.54
CA THR A 246 -0.62 -37.78 -4.19
C THR A 246 -0.77 -39.16 -4.83
N ASN A 247 -1.86 -39.86 -4.53
CA ASN A 247 -2.09 -41.26 -4.88
C ASN A 247 -0.92 -42.17 -4.47
N ARG A 248 -0.32 -41.89 -3.30
CA ARG A 248 0.79 -42.66 -2.72
C ARG A 248 0.52 -42.94 -1.25
N GLU A 249 0.94 -44.11 -0.80
CA GLU A 249 0.88 -44.48 0.61
C GLU A 249 1.92 -43.68 1.42
N PRO A 250 1.50 -42.90 2.43
CA PRO A 250 2.42 -42.16 3.29
C PRO A 250 3.14 -43.10 4.25
N LYS A 251 4.46 -42.93 4.36
CA LYS A 251 5.29 -43.56 5.38
C LYS A 251 5.28 -42.72 6.65
N TYR A 252 5.61 -43.33 7.78
CA TYR A 252 5.73 -42.62 9.05
C TYR A 252 6.88 -43.16 9.88
N ARG A 253 7.43 -42.29 10.73
CA ARG A 253 8.45 -42.66 11.73
C ARG A 253 8.22 -41.89 13.01
N ALA A 254 8.34 -42.57 14.15
CA ALA A 254 8.28 -41.95 15.46
C ALA A 254 9.70 -41.83 16.04
N ARG A 255 10.05 -40.66 16.55
CA ARG A 255 11.32 -40.41 17.26
C ARG A 255 11.03 -39.54 18.49
N GLY A 256 11.11 -40.15 19.67
CA GLY A 256 10.78 -39.48 20.93
C GLY A 256 9.34 -38.96 20.93
N ASN A 257 9.16 -37.64 21.02
CA ASN A 257 7.85 -37.00 21.02
C ASN A 257 7.39 -36.52 19.63
N VAL A 258 8.14 -36.81 18.58
CA VAL A 258 7.84 -36.38 17.21
C VAL A 258 7.38 -37.57 16.38
N THR A 259 6.25 -37.40 15.69
CA THR A 259 5.79 -38.29 14.64
C THR A 259 5.95 -37.57 13.30
N GLU A 260 6.77 -38.13 12.42
CA GLU A 260 6.92 -37.64 11.06
C GLU A 260 6.08 -38.49 10.10
N VAL A 261 5.33 -37.83 9.22
CA VAL A 261 4.58 -38.44 8.12
C VAL A 261 5.14 -37.91 6.81
N TYR A 262 5.49 -38.79 5.88
CA TYR A 262 6.19 -38.38 4.67
C TYR A 262 5.89 -39.27 3.45
N ILE A 263 6.15 -38.72 2.27
CA ILE A 263 6.19 -39.46 1.01
C ILE A 263 7.52 -39.20 0.30
N CYS A 264 8.06 -40.22 -0.35
CA CYS A 264 9.20 -40.07 -1.26
C CYS A 264 8.65 -39.71 -2.65
N SER A 265 8.55 -38.43 -2.96
CA SER A 265 8.11 -37.93 -4.27
C SER A 265 8.77 -36.59 -4.60
N LYS A 266 9.72 -36.62 -5.54
CA LYS A 266 10.36 -35.41 -6.08
C LYS A 266 9.33 -34.47 -6.72
N LYS A 267 8.36 -35.02 -7.45
CA LYS A 267 7.25 -34.27 -8.07
C LYS A 267 6.51 -33.41 -7.04
N TRP A 268 6.01 -34.03 -5.96
CA TRP A 268 5.23 -33.31 -4.95
C TRP A 268 6.08 -32.38 -4.09
N ALA A 269 7.31 -32.79 -3.74
CA ALA A 269 8.22 -31.91 -3.03
C ALA A 269 8.52 -30.63 -3.83
N ASN A 270 8.82 -30.75 -5.14
CA ASN A 270 9.06 -29.61 -6.01
C ASN A 270 7.80 -28.76 -6.23
N PHE A 271 6.62 -29.37 -6.37
CA PHE A 271 5.36 -28.64 -6.46
C PHE A 271 5.12 -27.76 -5.23
N PHE A 272 5.28 -28.28 -4.01
CA PHE A 272 5.12 -27.44 -2.81
C PHE A 272 6.22 -26.40 -2.65
N ILE A 273 7.45 -26.68 -3.12
CA ILE A 273 8.51 -25.66 -3.16
C ILE A 273 8.13 -24.53 -4.13
N SER A 274 7.59 -24.82 -5.30
CA SER A 274 7.25 -23.80 -6.29
C SER A 274 6.12 -22.89 -5.79
N ILE A 275 5.09 -23.46 -5.17
CA ILE A 275 3.91 -22.68 -4.74
C ILE A 275 4.02 -22.09 -3.34
N ALA A 276 4.89 -22.64 -2.47
CA ALA A 276 4.96 -22.27 -1.06
C ALA A 276 6.38 -21.97 -0.53
N GLY A 277 7.41 -22.07 -1.37
CA GLY A 277 8.81 -21.85 -0.98
C GLY A 277 9.37 -22.95 -0.07
N LYS A 278 10.59 -22.73 0.43
CA LYS A 278 11.34 -23.67 1.29
C LYS A 278 11.87 -22.94 2.53
N TYR A 279 12.10 -23.69 3.60
CA TYR A 279 12.55 -23.21 4.92
C TYR A 279 11.56 -22.28 5.62
N ALA A 280 11.59 -22.23 6.94
CA ALA A 280 10.61 -21.45 7.70
C ALA A 280 10.60 -19.94 7.34
N THR A 281 11.78 -19.35 7.11
CA THR A 281 11.92 -17.94 6.71
C THR A 281 11.66 -17.70 5.23
N GLY A 282 11.73 -18.73 4.39
CA GLY A 282 11.55 -18.64 2.94
C GLY A 282 10.18 -19.12 2.44
N LYS A 283 9.27 -19.52 3.34
CA LYS A 283 7.88 -19.83 2.97
C LYS A 283 7.22 -18.59 2.38
N LYS A 284 6.52 -18.73 1.26
CA LYS A 284 5.79 -17.66 0.57
C LYS A 284 4.85 -18.29 -0.44
N LEU A 285 3.73 -17.65 -0.73
CA LEU A 285 2.78 -18.11 -1.73
C LEU A 285 3.16 -17.61 -3.14
N ALA A 286 2.99 -18.50 -4.12
CA ALA A 286 3.03 -18.14 -5.53
C ALA A 286 1.77 -17.34 -5.93
N ASP A 287 1.85 -16.67 -7.08
CA ASP A 287 0.87 -15.66 -7.48
C ASP A 287 -0.50 -16.29 -7.78
N GLU A 288 -0.47 -17.45 -8.41
CA GLU A 288 -1.64 -18.26 -8.70
C GLU A 288 -2.39 -18.68 -7.42
N VAL A 289 -1.69 -18.94 -6.31
CA VAL A 289 -2.33 -19.22 -5.02
C VAL A 289 -2.89 -17.96 -4.38
N LEU A 290 -2.18 -16.83 -4.50
CA LEU A 290 -2.63 -15.53 -3.97
C LEU A 290 -3.89 -15.00 -4.65
N LEU A 291 -4.12 -15.38 -5.90
CA LEU A 291 -5.26 -14.94 -6.70
C LEU A 291 -6.48 -15.87 -6.58
N LEU A 292 -6.37 -17.04 -5.95
CA LEU A 292 -7.50 -17.96 -5.75
C LEU A 292 -8.69 -17.27 -5.02
N PRO A 293 -9.92 -17.79 -5.21
CA PRO A 293 -11.07 -17.40 -4.40
C PRO A 293 -10.79 -17.58 -2.90
N PHE A 294 -11.27 -16.64 -2.09
CA PHE A 294 -11.06 -16.65 -0.64
C PHE A 294 -11.49 -17.97 0.01
N GLU A 295 -12.59 -18.57 -0.43
CA GLU A 295 -13.09 -19.86 0.07
C GLU A 295 -12.11 -21.03 -0.11
N GLN A 296 -11.23 -20.97 -1.11
CA GLN A 296 -10.17 -21.97 -1.31
C GLN A 296 -8.98 -21.65 -0.40
N GLN A 297 -8.55 -20.39 -0.37
CA GLN A 297 -7.46 -19.92 0.49
C GLN A 297 -7.77 -20.11 1.98
N TRP A 298 -9.04 -19.99 2.37
CA TRP A 298 -9.51 -20.22 3.73
C TRP A 298 -9.31 -21.68 4.18
N LYS A 299 -9.37 -22.66 3.26
CA LYS A 299 -9.08 -24.07 3.58
C LYS A 299 -7.62 -24.25 3.98
N MET A 300 -6.70 -23.56 3.31
CA MET A 300 -5.28 -23.51 3.66
C MET A 300 -5.07 -22.82 5.01
N ILE A 301 -5.67 -21.65 5.23
CA ILE A 301 -5.57 -20.91 6.51
C ILE A 301 -6.05 -21.75 7.69
N LYS A 302 -7.16 -22.48 7.53
CA LYS A 302 -7.69 -23.38 8.57
C LYS A 302 -6.71 -24.49 8.95
N MET A 303 -6.01 -25.09 7.98
CA MET A 303 -5.02 -26.13 8.29
C MET A 303 -3.74 -25.53 8.88
N TYR A 304 -3.32 -24.36 8.42
CA TYR A 304 -2.21 -23.64 9.04
C TYR A 304 -2.49 -23.39 10.53
N LEU A 305 -3.70 -22.93 10.86
CA LEU A 305 -4.12 -22.68 12.25
C LEU A 305 -4.07 -23.93 13.14
N LYS A 306 -4.29 -25.12 12.59
CA LYS A 306 -4.18 -26.39 13.33
C LYS A 306 -2.74 -26.78 13.62
N GLY A 307 -1.81 -26.33 12.79
CA GLY A 307 -0.38 -26.58 12.92
C GLY A 307 0.31 -25.53 13.78
N ASN A 308 0.64 -24.38 13.16
CA ASN A 308 1.36 -23.26 13.78
C ASN A 308 0.44 -22.07 14.06
N GLY A 309 -0.74 -22.34 14.61
CA GLY A 309 -1.68 -21.31 15.02
C GLY A 309 -2.19 -21.48 16.45
N ASN A 310 -2.87 -20.45 16.91
CA ASN A 310 -3.55 -20.45 18.20
C ASN A 310 -4.94 -19.83 18.06
N VAL A 311 -5.94 -20.50 18.62
CA VAL A 311 -7.31 -19.99 18.71
C VAL A 311 -7.67 -19.81 20.18
N HIS A 312 -7.94 -18.58 20.58
CA HIS A 312 -8.20 -18.23 21.96
C HIS A 312 -9.56 -17.54 22.11
N ARG A 313 -10.43 -18.07 22.99
CA ARG A 313 -11.69 -17.44 23.37
C ARG A 313 -11.44 -16.37 24.42
N ARG A 314 -11.69 -15.11 24.08
CA ARG A 314 -11.61 -13.98 25.01
C ARG A 314 -12.85 -13.99 25.91
N LYS A 315 -12.65 -14.26 27.20
CA LYS A 315 -13.73 -14.33 28.21
C LYS A 315 -14.57 -13.04 28.24
N LYS A 316 -13.94 -11.86 28.41
CA LYS A 316 -14.63 -10.56 28.55
C LYS A 316 -15.53 -10.19 27.37
N THR A 317 -15.14 -10.55 26.14
CA THR A 317 -15.88 -10.17 24.94
C THR A 317 -16.67 -11.31 24.32
N HIS A 318 -16.56 -12.54 24.85
CA HIS A 318 -17.08 -13.76 24.23
C HIS A 318 -16.72 -13.86 22.73
N SER A 319 -15.54 -13.38 22.35
CA SER A 319 -15.08 -13.39 20.96
C SER A 319 -13.84 -14.25 20.78
N TRP A 320 -13.68 -14.80 19.58
CA TRP A 320 -12.55 -15.64 19.22
C TRP A 320 -11.43 -14.78 18.64
N LEU A 321 -10.20 -15.07 19.06
CA LEU A 321 -8.98 -14.50 18.52
C LEU A 321 -8.20 -15.63 17.85
N TYR A 322 -7.92 -15.45 16.57
CA TYR A 322 -7.12 -16.36 15.77
C TYR A 322 -5.73 -15.74 15.61
N ARG A 323 -4.69 -16.55 15.78
CA ARG A 323 -3.30 -16.16 15.59
C ARG A 323 -2.59 -17.19 14.72
N ILE A 324 -1.84 -16.69 13.75
CA ILE A 324 -0.95 -17.47 12.90
C ILE A 324 0.46 -16.97 13.15
N ASP A 325 1.36 -17.88 13.51
CA ASP A 325 2.77 -17.56 13.75
C ASP A 325 3.64 -18.07 12.60
N THR A 326 4.44 -17.18 12.03
CA THR A 326 5.37 -17.52 10.95
C THR A 326 6.71 -16.81 11.10
N ARG A 327 7.73 -17.44 10.55
CA ARG A 327 9.10 -16.91 10.44
C ARG A 327 9.32 -16.13 9.15
N SER A 328 8.43 -16.28 8.19
CA SER A 328 8.47 -15.57 6.91
C SER A 328 7.67 -14.28 6.98
N LYS A 329 8.36 -13.17 6.69
CA LYS A 329 7.72 -11.85 6.55
C LYS A 329 6.75 -11.85 5.38
N ASP A 330 7.15 -12.45 4.26
CA ASP A 330 6.36 -12.48 3.03
C ASP A 330 5.06 -13.25 3.25
N LEU A 331 5.14 -14.41 3.90
CA LEU A 331 3.95 -15.20 4.21
C LEU A 331 3.01 -14.45 5.18
N ALA A 332 3.55 -13.73 6.18
CA ALA A 332 2.72 -12.94 7.09
C ALA A 332 1.92 -11.84 6.37
N ILE A 333 2.58 -11.14 5.43
CA ILE A 333 1.95 -10.11 4.59
C ILE A 333 0.90 -10.74 3.67
N GLN A 334 1.25 -11.85 3.01
CA GLN A 334 0.35 -12.59 2.12
C GLN A 334 -0.89 -13.15 2.84
N ILE A 335 -0.75 -13.59 4.09
CA ILE A 335 -1.89 -14.01 4.90
C ILE A 335 -2.76 -12.79 5.27
N GLN A 336 -2.16 -11.63 5.60
CA GLN A 336 -2.93 -10.41 5.82
C GLN A 336 -3.71 -10.00 4.57
N GLU A 337 -3.09 -10.10 3.39
CA GLU A 337 -3.72 -9.84 2.10
C GLU A 337 -4.92 -10.76 1.84
N ILE A 338 -4.73 -12.08 1.98
CA ILE A 338 -5.79 -13.08 1.80
C ILE A 338 -6.96 -12.82 2.75
N LEU A 339 -6.67 -12.55 4.03
CA LEU A 339 -7.71 -12.25 5.02
C LEU A 339 -8.45 -10.96 4.67
N ALA A 340 -7.74 -9.93 4.21
CA ALA A 340 -8.35 -8.66 3.79
C ALA A 340 -9.28 -8.85 2.58
N ARG A 341 -8.88 -9.64 1.57
CA ARG A 341 -9.76 -10.03 0.44
C ARG A 341 -11.02 -10.76 0.90
N GLY A 342 -10.93 -11.54 1.98
CA GLY A 342 -12.07 -12.19 2.64
C GLY A 342 -12.89 -11.29 3.57
N GLY A 343 -12.68 -9.96 3.56
CA GLY A 343 -13.40 -9.02 4.43
C GLY A 343 -12.91 -9.00 5.87
N ILE A 344 -11.74 -9.58 6.18
CA ILE A 344 -11.19 -9.72 7.52
C ILE A 344 -9.86 -8.95 7.63
N LEU A 345 -9.91 -7.71 8.12
CA LEU A 345 -8.67 -7.00 8.41
C LEU A 345 -7.92 -7.64 9.59
N SER A 346 -6.66 -8.01 9.36
CA SER A 346 -5.78 -8.61 10.36
C SER A 346 -4.66 -7.67 10.80
N TYR A 347 -4.09 -7.95 11.96
CA TYR A 347 -2.95 -7.24 12.54
C TYR A 347 -1.70 -8.12 12.53
N ILE A 348 -0.56 -7.59 12.09
CA ILE A 348 0.73 -8.28 12.18
C ILE A 348 1.55 -7.74 13.35
N LYS A 349 1.97 -8.61 14.28
CA LYS A 349 2.97 -8.29 15.30
C LYS A 349 4.32 -8.86 14.90
N LYS A 350 5.34 -7.99 14.74
CA LYS A 350 6.74 -8.41 14.63
C LYS A 350 7.35 -8.52 16.02
N SER A 351 7.92 -9.68 16.35
CA SER A 351 8.65 -9.90 17.60
C SER A 351 10.07 -10.35 17.28
N VAL A 352 11.08 -9.66 17.81
CA VAL A 352 12.49 -10.01 17.64
C VAL A 352 12.96 -10.65 18.94
N ARG A 353 13.34 -11.92 18.89
CA ARG A 353 14.01 -12.62 19.99
C ARG A 353 15.51 -12.40 19.85
N VAL A 354 16.11 -11.73 20.83
CA VAL A 354 17.56 -11.53 20.87
C VAL A 354 18.24 -12.87 21.16
N ALA A 355 19.48 -13.02 20.68
CA ALA A 355 20.27 -14.21 20.97
C ALA A 355 20.39 -14.42 22.49
N SER A 356 20.33 -15.67 22.92
CA SER A 356 20.37 -16.05 24.35
C SER A 356 21.04 -17.41 24.52
N LYS A 357 21.23 -17.84 25.77
CA LYS A 357 21.65 -19.21 26.10
C LYS A 357 20.57 -19.86 26.97
N ILE A 358 20.24 -21.12 26.70
CA ILE A 358 19.44 -21.97 27.61
C ILE A 358 20.21 -23.28 27.77
N ASN A 359 20.56 -23.64 29.00
CA ASN A 359 21.35 -24.83 29.32
C ASN A 359 22.58 -24.95 28.41
N GLU A 360 23.38 -23.87 28.35
CA GLU A 360 24.61 -23.73 27.53
C GLU A 360 24.41 -23.76 26.00
N ARG A 361 23.23 -24.13 25.51
CA ARG A 361 22.90 -24.09 24.07
C ARG A 361 22.68 -22.65 23.62
N LYS A 362 23.47 -22.23 22.63
CA LYS A 362 23.30 -20.91 21.97
C LYS A 362 21.99 -20.88 21.18
N ILE A 363 21.07 -20.01 21.60
CA ILE A 363 19.86 -19.68 20.86
C ILE A 363 20.17 -18.48 19.97
N ARG A 364 20.05 -18.67 18.66
CA ARG A 364 20.26 -17.60 17.68
C ARG A 364 19.14 -16.57 17.77
N SER A 365 19.48 -15.31 17.48
CA SER A 365 18.49 -14.25 17.32
C SER A 365 17.52 -14.59 16.21
N ASN A 366 16.24 -14.30 16.41
CA ASN A 366 15.22 -14.83 15.53
C ASN A 366 14.02 -13.83 15.46
N THR A 367 13.45 -13.59 14.28
CA THR A 367 12.25 -12.72 14.10
C THR A 367 11.00 -13.55 13.82
N ASN A 368 9.96 -13.37 14.63
CA ASN A 368 8.65 -13.97 14.46
C ASN A 368 7.61 -12.93 14.02
N TYR A 369 6.68 -13.33 13.16
CA TYR A 369 5.54 -12.55 12.73
C TYR A 369 4.26 -13.27 13.14
N THR A 370 3.43 -12.60 13.94
CA THR A 370 2.14 -13.13 14.39
C THR A 370 1.01 -12.37 13.71
N VAL A 371 0.27 -13.03 12.83
CA VAL A 371 -0.94 -12.49 12.19
C VAL A 371 -2.14 -12.79 13.07
N SER A 372 -2.77 -11.75 13.64
CA SER A 372 -3.90 -11.84 14.56
C SER A 372 -5.17 -11.29 13.94
N PHE A 373 -6.28 -12.02 14.03
CA PHE A 373 -7.56 -11.59 13.48
C PHE A 373 -8.75 -12.16 14.27
N GLN A 374 -9.93 -11.61 13.99
CA GLN A 374 -11.20 -12.08 14.54
C GLN A 374 -12.22 -12.15 13.41
N LEU A 375 -12.94 -13.27 13.31
CA LEU A 375 -14.00 -13.44 12.31
C LEU A 375 -15.23 -12.57 12.62
N LYS A 376 -15.54 -12.40 13.91
CA LYS A 376 -16.61 -11.52 14.39
C LYS A 376 -16.02 -10.56 15.42
N ARG A 377 -15.95 -9.27 15.07
CA ARG A 377 -15.49 -8.21 15.99
C ARG A 377 -16.71 -7.55 16.65
N LYS A 378 -16.78 -7.58 17.99
CA LYS A 378 -17.80 -6.83 18.73
C LYS A 378 -17.60 -5.31 18.65
N ARG A 379 -16.35 -4.84 18.61
CA ARG A 379 -16.01 -3.41 18.46
C ARG A 379 -15.53 -3.13 17.05
N LYS A 380 -16.24 -2.25 16.34
CA LYS A 380 -15.99 -1.90 14.95
C LYS A 380 -15.11 -0.64 14.85
N LEU A 381 -13.86 -0.73 15.34
CA LEU A 381 -12.88 0.38 15.21
C LEU A 381 -12.43 0.60 13.76
N VAL A 382 -12.71 -0.37 12.89
CA VAL A 382 -12.45 -0.35 11.46
C VAL A 382 -13.77 -0.65 10.77
N ALA A 383 -14.09 0.11 9.72
CA ALA A 383 -15.26 -0.13 8.91
C ALA A 383 -14.85 -0.85 7.61
N PRO A 384 -15.27 -2.11 7.39
CA PRO A 384 -15.14 -2.72 6.09
C PRO A 384 -16.14 -2.06 5.12
N ALA A 385 -15.62 -1.53 4.02
CA ALA A 385 -16.40 -1.21 2.82
C ALA A 385 -16.43 -2.44 1.91
N LYS A 386 -17.00 -2.32 0.71
CA LYS A 386 -17.07 -3.42 -0.26
C LYS A 386 -15.68 -3.92 -0.68
N ASP A 387 -14.80 -2.98 -1.08
CA ASP A 387 -13.52 -3.31 -1.71
C ASP A 387 -12.30 -2.81 -0.91
N TYR A 388 -12.50 -2.20 0.26
CA TYR A 388 -11.44 -1.65 1.10
C TYR A 388 -11.86 -1.56 2.59
N PHE A 389 -10.93 -1.17 3.45
CA PHE A 389 -11.18 -0.92 4.88
C PHE A 389 -10.84 0.52 5.26
N LEU A 390 -11.72 1.17 6.01
CA LEU A 390 -11.44 2.44 6.67
C LEU A 390 -10.76 2.18 8.01
N VAL A 391 -9.49 2.56 8.13
CA VAL A 391 -8.64 2.30 9.28
C VAL A 391 -8.22 3.62 9.93
N PRO A 392 -8.60 3.88 11.19
CA PRO A 392 -8.29 5.14 11.82
C PRO A 392 -6.80 5.30 12.11
N ILE A 393 -6.32 6.53 11.98
CA ILE A 393 -4.98 6.95 12.37
C ILE A 393 -4.92 7.00 13.89
N LYS A 394 -3.99 6.24 14.47
CA LYS A 394 -3.72 6.24 15.92
C LYS A 394 -2.79 7.35 16.32
N ARG A 395 -1.77 7.63 15.50
CA ARG A 395 -0.74 8.63 15.77
C ARG A 395 -0.06 9.05 14.47
N ILE A 396 0.39 10.30 14.44
CA ILE A 396 1.29 10.85 13.43
C ILE A 396 2.55 11.32 14.16
N GLU A 397 3.72 10.89 13.72
CA GLU A 397 5.00 11.28 14.32
C GLU A 397 5.81 12.08 13.30
N LYS A 398 6.47 13.16 13.73
CA LYS A 398 7.41 13.92 12.89
C LYS A 398 8.82 13.39 13.10
N LYS A 399 9.60 13.29 12.02
CA LYS A 399 11.00 12.87 12.07
C LYS A 399 11.84 13.72 11.11
N ASN A 400 12.89 14.36 11.63
CA ASN A 400 13.88 15.02 10.78
C ASN A 400 14.62 13.98 9.92
N TYR A 401 14.81 14.31 8.66
CA TYR A 401 15.42 13.42 7.68
C TYR A 401 16.23 14.25 6.68
N SER A 402 17.47 13.82 6.47
CA SER A 402 18.32 14.28 5.38
C SER A 402 18.77 13.05 4.60
N GLY A 403 18.51 13.02 3.30
CA GLY A 403 18.90 11.93 2.43
C GLY A 403 17.99 11.81 1.21
N LYS A 404 18.13 10.70 0.48
CA LYS A 404 17.37 10.47 -0.74
C LYS A 404 15.91 10.11 -0.44
N VAL A 405 15.01 10.61 -1.25
CA VAL A 405 13.60 10.18 -1.30
C VAL A 405 13.26 9.71 -2.70
N TYR A 406 12.28 8.82 -2.76
CA TYR A 406 11.91 8.06 -3.93
C TYR A 406 10.46 8.31 -4.30
N ASN A 407 10.20 8.30 -5.59
CA ASN A 407 8.87 8.25 -6.16
C ASN A 407 8.93 7.39 -7.43
N PHE A 408 7.79 7.12 -8.05
CA PHE A 408 7.74 6.47 -9.35
C PHE A 408 6.48 6.93 -10.10
N GLN A 409 6.36 6.60 -11.37
CA GLN A 409 5.15 6.83 -12.15
C GLN A 409 4.52 5.48 -12.51
N VAL A 410 3.18 5.47 -12.54
CA VAL A 410 2.39 4.33 -12.99
C VAL A 410 1.81 4.53 -14.39
N ASN A 411 1.60 3.41 -15.10
CA ASN A 411 1.17 3.38 -16.49
C ASN A 411 -0.26 3.92 -16.69
N HIS A 412 -1.20 3.39 -15.91
CA HIS A 412 -2.62 3.67 -16.06
C HIS A 412 -3.17 4.49 -14.89
N ARG A 413 -4.37 5.06 -15.08
CA ARG A 413 -5.14 5.65 -13.98
C ARG A 413 -5.80 4.54 -13.14
N PRO A 414 -6.00 4.77 -11.83
CA PRO A 414 -5.60 5.96 -11.08
C PRO A 414 -4.07 6.07 -10.92
N ASN A 415 -3.55 7.30 -10.85
CA ASN A 415 -2.14 7.62 -10.61
C ASN A 415 -1.78 7.35 -9.13
N SER A 416 -2.03 6.13 -8.68
CA SER A 416 -1.97 5.75 -7.28
C SER A 416 -1.34 4.38 -7.10
N TYR A 417 -0.94 4.13 -5.87
CA TYR A 417 -0.34 2.87 -5.47
C TYR A 417 -0.54 2.67 -3.97
N LEU A 418 -0.20 1.49 -3.47
CA LEU A 418 -0.29 1.19 -2.04
C LEU A 418 1.06 1.21 -1.35
N VAL A 419 1.16 1.94 -0.24
CA VAL A 419 2.28 1.85 0.70
C VAL A 419 1.83 0.98 1.86
N ARG A 420 2.41 -0.21 1.99
CA ARG A 420 2.06 -1.19 3.03
C ARG A 420 0.55 -1.50 3.10
N GLY A 421 -0.13 -1.48 1.95
CA GLY A 421 -1.58 -1.71 1.82
C GLY A 421 -2.45 -0.45 1.91
N PHE A 422 -1.89 0.73 2.21
CA PHE A 422 -2.65 1.99 2.24
C PHE A 422 -2.49 2.79 0.95
N ALA A 423 -3.59 3.32 0.43
CA ALA A 423 -3.61 4.06 -0.83
C ALA A 423 -2.98 5.45 -0.71
N VAL A 424 -2.04 5.73 -1.61
CA VAL A 424 -1.37 7.02 -1.79
C VAL A 424 -1.30 7.36 -3.28
N HIS A 425 -0.97 8.62 -3.59
CA HIS A 425 -0.97 9.13 -4.97
C HIS A 425 0.45 9.51 -5.45
N ASN A 426 0.72 9.37 -6.74
CA ASN A 426 1.96 9.82 -7.40
C ASN A 426 1.69 10.44 -8.77
N CYS A 427 2.16 11.67 -9.01
CA CYS A 427 2.17 12.22 -10.37
C CYS A 427 3.43 13.06 -10.63
N ALA A 428 4.40 12.46 -11.33
CA ALA A 428 5.65 13.12 -11.71
C ALA A 428 5.45 14.17 -12.81
N ALA A 429 4.56 13.89 -13.78
CA ALA A 429 4.21 14.87 -14.81
C ALA A 429 3.62 16.16 -14.24
N ASN A 430 2.90 16.10 -13.11
CA ASN A 430 2.43 17.32 -12.45
C ASN A 430 3.60 18.18 -11.94
N ILE A 431 4.74 17.60 -11.55
CA ILE A 431 5.93 18.39 -11.16
C ILE A 431 6.51 19.09 -12.38
N ALA A 432 6.72 18.36 -13.48
CA ALA A 432 7.28 18.94 -14.69
C ALA A 432 6.38 20.01 -15.31
N THR A 433 5.06 19.78 -15.38
CA THR A 433 4.10 20.77 -15.87
C THR A 433 4.06 21.99 -14.98
N GLY A 434 4.18 21.83 -13.65
CA GLY A 434 4.26 22.97 -12.74
C GLY A 434 5.51 23.81 -12.93
N SER A 435 6.67 23.18 -13.05
CA SER A 435 7.92 23.89 -13.34
C SER A 435 7.84 24.61 -14.68
N MET A 436 7.35 23.95 -15.72
CA MET A 436 7.20 24.58 -17.03
C MET A 436 6.23 25.76 -17.00
N THR A 437 5.04 25.58 -16.42
CA THR A 437 4.05 26.67 -16.36
C THR A 437 4.57 27.87 -15.59
N THR A 438 5.24 27.67 -14.45
CA THR A 438 5.80 28.79 -13.65
C THR A 438 6.94 29.51 -14.36
N GLU A 439 7.83 28.79 -15.05
CA GLU A 439 8.89 29.40 -15.87
C GLU A 439 8.30 30.18 -17.04
N LEU A 440 7.25 29.68 -17.69
CA LEU A 440 6.62 30.33 -18.85
C LEU A 440 5.86 31.61 -18.51
N VAL A 441 5.47 31.83 -17.25
CA VAL A 441 4.70 33.02 -16.83
C VAL A 441 5.49 34.02 -16.00
N LYS A 442 6.60 33.60 -15.39
CA LYS A 442 7.45 34.50 -14.61
C LYS A 442 8.00 35.62 -15.51
N GLY A 443 7.88 36.86 -15.05
CA GLY A 443 8.27 38.06 -15.79
C GLY A 443 7.24 38.56 -16.82
N LYS A 444 6.16 37.83 -17.08
CA LYS A 444 5.08 38.26 -17.98
C LYS A 444 4.05 39.13 -17.25
N THR A 445 3.29 39.91 -18.01
CA THR A 445 2.10 40.57 -17.49
C THR A 445 0.97 39.56 -17.24
N VAL A 446 0.00 39.92 -16.41
CA VAL A 446 -1.20 39.10 -16.14
C VAL A 446 -1.95 38.77 -17.43
N ASP A 447 -2.06 39.72 -18.36
CA ASP A 447 -2.74 39.50 -19.63
C ASP A 447 -1.93 38.62 -20.58
N GLU A 448 -0.60 38.74 -20.62
CA GLU A 448 0.25 37.81 -21.36
C GLU A 448 0.18 36.39 -20.79
N ALA A 449 0.24 36.25 -19.47
CA ALA A 449 0.13 34.96 -18.80
C ALA A 449 -1.24 34.31 -19.02
N SER A 450 -2.31 35.10 -19.12
CA SER A 450 -3.65 34.62 -19.41
C SER A 450 -3.79 33.95 -20.77
N LYS A 451 -2.94 34.33 -21.75
CA LYS A 451 -2.92 33.77 -23.11
C LYS A 451 -2.18 32.43 -23.21
N LEU A 452 -1.43 32.03 -22.17
CA LEU A 452 -0.71 30.75 -22.17
C LEU A 452 -1.69 29.59 -22.38
N SER A 453 -1.40 28.69 -23.31
CA SER A 453 -2.29 27.57 -23.64
C SER A 453 -1.81 26.23 -23.08
N ILE A 454 -2.75 25.30 -22.90
CA ILE A 454 -2.46 23.91 -22.53
C ILE A 454 -1.50 23.26 -23.53
N LYS A 455 -1.68 23.57 -24.83
CA LYS A 455 -0.86 23.01 -25.92
C LYS A 455 0.58 23.49 -25.84
N GLU A 456 0.83 24.72 -25.44
CA GLU A 456 2.19 25.24 -25.25
C GLU A 456 2.91 24.52 -24.10
N ILE A 457 2.27 24.42 -22.92
CA ILE A 457 2.85 23.69 -21.77
C ILE A 457 3.17 22.24 -22.13
N ALA A 458 2.24 21.57 -22.82
CA ALA A 458 2.42 20.18 -23.25
C ALA A 458 3.49 20.03 -24.33
N ARG A 459 3.56 20.96 -25.29
CA ARG A 459 4.57 20.96 -26.36
C ARG A 459 5.96 21.17 -25.80
N GLU A 460 6.12 22.11 -24.87
CA GLU A 460 7.39 22.38 -24.21
C GLU A 460 7.97 21.18 -23.47
N LEU A 461 7.11 20.28 -23.00
CA LEU A 461 7.49 19.07 -22.29
C LEU A 461 7.45 17.82 -23.17
N GLU A 462 6.98 17.96 -24.42
CA GLU A 462 6.63 16.85 -25.31
C GLU A 462 5.80 15.79 -24.56
N LEU A 463 4.79 16.26 -23.84
CA LEU A 463 4.05 15.45 -22.90
C LEU A 463 3.20 14.41 -23.65
N PRO A 464 3.26 13.11 -23.29
CA PRO A 464 2.48 12.09 -23.96
C PRO A 464 0.97 12.30 -23.74
N ALA A 465 0.16 11.94 -24.74
CA ALA A 465 -1.29 12.21 -24.77
C ALA A 465 -2.03 11.77 -23.49
N ILE A 466 -1.71 10.58 -22.97
CA ILE A 466 -2.32 10.02 -21.74
C ILE A 466 -2.02 10.85 -20.47
N LYS A 467 -1.01 11.73 -20.51
CA LYS A 467 -0.60 12.62 -19.40
C LYS A 467 -1.02 14.07 -19.60
N MET A 468 -1.74 14.41 -20.66
CA MET A 468 -2.25 15.77 -20.92
C MET A 468 -3.02 16.39 -19.76
N HIS A 469 -3.69 15.58 -18.96
CA HIS A 469 -4.37 16.02 -17.74
C HIS A 469 -3.46 16.78 -16.76
N CYS A 470 -2.16 16.49 -16.72
CA CYS A 470 -1.19 17.18 -15.86
C CYS A 470 -0.96 18.62 -16.33
N ALA A 471 -0.93 18.84 -17.65
CA ALA A 471 -0.81 20.16 -18.25
C ALA A 471 -2.13 20.94 -18.10
N ILE A 472 -3.27 20.27 -18.31
CA ILE A 472 -4.60 20.85 -18.07
C ILE A 472 -4.73 21.33 -16.62
N LEU A 473 -4.28 20.52 -15.65
CA LEU A 473 -4.36 20.87 -14.24
C LEU A 473 -3.49 22.08 -13.89
N ALA A 474 -2.23 22.10 -14.33
CA ALA A 474 -1.34 23.24 -14.12
C ALA A 474 -1.90 24.53 -14.77
N TYR A 475 -2.39 24.43 -16.01
CA TYR A 475 -3.04 25.53 -16.73
C TYR A 475 -4.29 26.05 -16.00
N LYS A 476 -5.22 25.16 -15.60
CA LYS A 476 -6.43 25.57 -14.87
C LYS A 476 -6.09 26.27 -13.57
N THR A 477 -5.05 25.81 -12.86
CA THR A 477 -4.59 26.46 -11.62
C THR A 477 -4.09 27.87 -11.89
N LEU A 478 -3.27 28.06 -12.93
CA LEU A 478 -2.80 29.39 -13.34
C LEU A 478 -3.98 30.30 -13.67
N GLN A 479 -4.91 29.85 -14.52
CA GLN A 479 -6.07 30.67 -14.93
C GLN A 479 -6.94 31.05 -13.74
N LYS A 480 -7.10 30.15 -12.76
CA LYS A 480 -7.77 30.48 -11.50
C LYS A 480 -7.04 31.56 -10.73
N ALA A 481 -5.71 31.45 -10.56
CA ALA A 481 -4.92 32.46 -9.86
C ALA A 481 -5.03 33.85 -10.51
N LEU A 482 -4.95 33.91 -11.84
CA LEU A 482 -5.06 35.18 -12.56
C LEU A 482 -6.45 35.81 -12.41
N ARG A 483 -7.52 35.00 -12.41
CA ARG A 483 -8.89 35.49 -12.16
C ARG A 483 -9.08 36.00 -10.74
N GLU A 484 -8.59 35.26 -9.75
CA GLU A 484 -8.65 35.66 -8.34
C GLU A 484 -7.88 36.97 -8.10
N TYR A 485 -6.72 37.15 -8.76
CA TYR A 485 -6.00 38.43 -8.73
C TYR A 485 -6.80 39.60 -9.32
N LYS A 486 -7.43 39.42 -10.49
CA LYS A 486 -8.26 40.46 -11.11
C LYS A 486 -9.40 40.89 -10.18
N GLN A 487 -10.05 39.93 -9.51
CA GLN A 487 -11.09 40.22 -8.50
C GLN A 487 -10.57 40.99 -7.30
N ILE A 488 -9.38 40.64 -6.79
CA ILE A 488 -8.74 41.37 -5.69
C ILE A 488 -8.46 42.83 -6.10
N LYS A 489 -7.94 43.03 -7.32
CA LYS A 489 -7.64 44.35 -7.85
C LYS A 489 -8.91 45.21 -8.02
N GLU A 490 -9.94 44.66 -8.66
CA GLU A 490 -11.24 45.34 -8.83
C GLU A 490 -11.86 45.75 -7.48
N ALA A 491 -11.78 44.89 -6.47
CA ALA A 491 -12.27 45.21 -5.13
C ALA A 491 -11.48 46.34 -4.46
N GLN A 492 -10.15 46.38 -4.65
CA GLN A 492 -9.29 47.45 -4.14
C GLN A 492 -9.57 48.79 -4.83
N ASP A 493 -9.68 48.79 -6.16
CA ASP A 493 -9.97 49.98 -6.95
C ASP A 493 -11.34 50.59 -6.55
N THR A 494 -12.34 49.74 -6.25
CA THR A 494 -13.67 50.18 -5.78
C THR A 494 -13.60 50.80 -4.37
N LEU A 495 -12.72 50.30 -3.50
CA LEU A 495 -12.54 50.81 -2.12
C LEU A 495 -11.73 52.12 -2.06
N THR A 496 -10.82 52.34 -3.01
CA THR A 496 -10.00 53.58 -3.10
C THR A 496 -10.65 54.68 -3.95
N GLY A 497 -11.70 54.35 -4.70
CA GLY A 497 -12.45 55.27 -5.56
C GLY A 497 -13.73 55.86 -4.95
N SER A 498 -13.88 55.84 -3.62
CA SER A 498 -15.01 56.48 -2.89
C SER A 498 -14.59 57.69 -2.08
#